data_AF-A0A1X7R2Z6-F1
#
_entry.id   AF-A0A1X7R2Z6-F1
#
_cell.length_a   1.000
_cell.length_b   1.000
_cell.length_c   1.000
_cell.angle_alpha   90.00
_cell.angle_beta   90.00
_cell.angle_gamma   90.00
#
_symmetry.space_group_name_H-M   'P 1'
#
loop_
_entity.id
_entity.type
_entity.pdbx_description
1 polymer ?
#
loop_
_entity_poly.entity_id
_entity_poly.type
_entity_poly.pdbx_seq_one_letter_code
_entity_poly.pdbx_strand_id
1 'polypeptide(L)'
;MLTRRFAGNVANIATKGLSLERYLNDPLKLVIIPINKEKLFVYCKHHDSLQNKKSRIQTTEKWVVNKFTYLWLKLANSPKSYNQKIVKWVNKTIDKIPWPEASLLTIPGESYILKRLLHDENQSIQQSTPTHVTKNEYKNLIPKPRIQPINVYFPLTHAWKSDSILKELNEFSEIGIKNYKRRTLVYISLIPFTLPIALLPIVPNIPGFYLAYRSYCSYKAYIGAKHLKSLLDHETKFKGDNRIKLCELPDYTSLINNKADLNESTVDAVVELLDIKEIRNVLLKSVRQEVTKRS
;
A
#
# COMPACT_ATOMS: atom_id res chain seq x y z
N MET A 1 29.03 -30.41 25.88
CA MET A 1 28.47 -29.04 25.81
C MET A 1 28.38 -28.47 24.37
N LEU A 2 29.07 -29.04 23.38
CA LEU A 2 29.06 -28.55 21.99
C LEU A 2 27.79 -28.91 21.17
N THR A 3 27.13 -30.03 21.46
CA THR A 3 25.98 -30.54 20.69
C THR A 3 24.69 -29.72 20.84
N ARG A 4 24.44 -29.11 22.01
CA ARG A 4 23.27 -28.21 22.21
C ARG A 4 23.39 -26.90 21.42
N ARG A 5 24.60 -26.39 21.21
CA ARG A 5 24.85 -25.10 20.53
C ARG A 5 24.65 -25.21 19.01
N PHE A 6 25.01 -26.35 18.42
CA PHE A 6 24.76 -26.64 17.00
C PHE A 6 23.28 -26.91 16.71
N ALA A 7 22.58 -27.67 17.54
CA ALA A 7 21.14 -27.92 17.37
C ALA A 7 20.30 -26.63 17.46
N GLY A 8 20.65 -25.72 18.37
CA GLY A 8 20.01 -24.40 18.49
C GLY A 8 20.24 -23.48 17.28
N ASN A 9 21.42 -23.53 16.66
CA ASN A 9 21.70 -22.77 15.44
C ASN A 9 20.97 -23.36 14.22
N VAL A 10 20.94 -24.68 14.06
CA VAL A 10 20.25 -25.33 12.93
C VAL A 10 18.73 -25.14 13.01
N ALA A 11 18.14 -25.26 14.21
CA ALA A 11 16.71 -24.99 14.41
C ALA A 11 16.34 -23.52 14.15
N ASN A 12 17.19 -22.57 14.56
CA ASN A 12 17.00 -21.14 14.27
C ASN A 12 17.16 -20.79 12.79
N ILE A 13 18.06 -21.47 12.06
CA ILE A 13 18.21 -21.28 10.61
C ILE A 13 16.99 -21.86 9.87
N ALA A 14 16.47 -23.02 10.31
CA ALA A 14 15.28 -23.63 9.73
C ALA A 14 14.01 -22.79 9.96
N THR A 15 13.81 -22.24 11.18
CA THR A 15 12.66 -21.38 11.47
C THR A 15 12.73 -20.03 10.75
N LYS A 16 13.93 -19.47 10.56
CA LYS A 16 14.17 -18.27 9.73
C LYS A 16 13.74 -18.47 8.28
N GLY A 17 14.26 -19.51 7.63
CA GLY A 17 13.92 -19.84 6.23
C GLY A 17 12.41 -20.07 6.02
N LEU A 18 11.77 -20.80 6.93
CA LEU A 18 10.32 -21.04 6.89
C LEU A 18 9.48 -19.76 7.03
N SER A 19 9.94 -18.76 7.79
CA SER A 19 9.21 -17.50 7.98
C SER A 19 9.27 -16.60 6.75
N LEU A 20 10.43 -16.49 6.11
CA LEU A 20 10.63 -15.69 4.91
C LEU A 20 9.94 -16.34 3.70
N GLU A 21 10.01 -17.66 3.56
CA GLU A 21 9.32 -18.39 2.50
C GLU A 21 7.79 -18.21 2.60
N ARG A 22 7.23 -18.31 3.82
CA ARG A 22 5.80 -18.02 4.07
C ARG A 22 5.47 -16.57 3.69
N TYR A 23 6.34 -15.62 4.04
CA TYR A 23 6.17 -14.24 3.62
C TYR A 23 6.15 -14.11 2.11
N LEU A 24 7.13 -14.66 1.38
CA LEU A 24 7.23 -14.55 -0.08
C LEU A 24 6.01 -15.15 -0.77
N ASN A 25 5.55 -16.31 -0.31
CA ASN A 25 4.40 -17.03 -0.86
C ASN A 25 3.03 -16.47 -0.44
N ASP A 26 2.96 -15.53 0.50
CA ASP A 26 1.69 -14.92 0.89
C ASP A 26 1.16 -13.99 -0.21
N PRO A 27 -0.03 -14.28 -0.79
CA PRO A 27 -0.53 -13.56 -1.94
C PRO A 27 -1.19 -12.22 -1.59
N LEU A 28 -1.43 -11.90 -0.31
CA LEU A 28 -1.91 -10.59 0.13
C LEU A 28 -1.43 -10.30 1.55
N LYS A 29 -0.58 -9.28 1.65
CA LYS A 29 0.13 -8.90 2.87
C LYS A 29 0.34 -7.40 2.96
N LEU A 30 0.43 -6.94 4.20
CA LEU A 30 0.92 -5.61 4.55
C LEU A 30 2.35 -5.74 5.06
N VAL A 31 3.22 -4.84 4.65
CA VAL A 31 4.62 -4.79 5.04
C VAL A 31 4.87 -3.44 5.70
N ILE A 32 5.37 -3.49 6.93
CA ILE A 32 5.72 -2.31 7.73
C ILE A 32 7.20 -2.04 7.57
N ILE A 33 7.54 -0.84 7.10
CA ILE A 33 8.90 -0.40 6.86
C ILE A 33 9.19 0.81 7.73
N PRO A 34 9.88 0.64 8.87
CA PRO A 34 10.33 1.77 9.68
C PRO A 34 11.22 2.69 8.84
N ILE A 35 10.79 3.93 8.63
CA ILE A 35 11.64 4.95 8.01
C ILE A 35 12.62 5.47 9.07
N ASN A 36 12.13 5.64 10.30
CA ASN A 36 12.87 6.06 11.46
C ASN A 36 12.16 5.56 12.74
N LYS A 37 12.56 6.06 13.91
CA LYS A 37 11.98 5.70 15.22
C LYS A 37 10.52 6.15 15.45
N GLU A 38 9.98 7.01 14.58
CA GLU A 38 8.67 7.67 14.77
C GLU A 38 7.70 7.46 13.60
N LYS A 39 8.21 7.11 12.42
CA LYS A 39 7.44 6.99 11.20
C LYS A 39 7.68 5.65 10.54
N LEU A 40 6.57 5.02 10.17
CA LEU A 40 6.53 3.79 9.38
C LEU A 40 5.92 4.06 8.01
N PHE A 41 6.44 3.36 7.01
CA PHE A 41 5.85 3.24 5.69
C PHE A 41 5.05 1.94 5.64
N VAL A 42 3.78 2.02 5.24
CA VAL A 42 2.93 0.85 5.01
C VAL A 42 2.93 0.53 3.52
N TYR A 43 3.24 -0.70 3.18
CA TYR A 43 3.17 -1.20 1.81
C TYR A 43 2.22 -2.40 1.72
N CYS A 44 1.26 -2.37 0.81
CA CYS A 44 0.41 -3.52 0.52
C CYS A 44 0.91 -4.24 -0.73
N LYS A 45 1.35 -5.50 -0.57
CA LYS A 45 1.69 -6.40 -1.68
C LYS A 45 0.54 -7.37 -1.89
N HIS A 46 0.05 -7.46 -3.11
CA HIS A 46 -1.02 -8.38 -3.46
C HIS A 46 -0.80 -9.00 -4.84
N HIS A 47 -1.20 -10.25 -5.00
CA HIS A 47 -1.15 -10.95 -6.27
C HIS A 47 -2.30 -10.51 -7.19
N ASP A 48 -2.08 -10.52 -8.50
CA ASP A 48 -3.06 -10.07 -9.49
C ASP A 48 -4.32 -10.94 -9.57
N SER A 49 -4.24 -12.19 -9.10
CA SER A 49 -5.39 -13.10 -9.00
C SER A 49 -6.42 -12.62 -7.95
N LEU A 50 -6.00 -11.82 -6.98
CA LEU A 50 -6.87 -11.30 -5.92
C LEU A 50 -7.55 -9.97 -6.30
N GLN A 51 -7.27 -9.44 -7.50
CA GLN A 51 -7.96 -8.25 -8.00
C GLN A 51 -9.36 -8.62 -8.49
N ASN A 52 -10.36 -7.81 -8.13
CA ASN A 52 -11.74 -7.98 -8.60
C ASN A 52 -11.90 -7.53 -10.07
N LYS A 53 -11.39 -8.35 -11.01
CA LYS A 53 -11.44 -8.10 -12.47
C LYS A 53 -12.86 -7.97 -13.04
N LYS A 54 -13.88 -8.46 -12.34
CA LYS A 54 -15.29 -8.37 -12.74
C LYS A 54 -15.90 -6.98 -12.50
N SER A 55 -15.22 -6.11 -11.75
CA SER A 55 -15.76 -4.81 -11.39
C SER A 55 -15.69 -3.82 -12.56
N ARG A 56 -16.86 -3.34 -13.01
CA ARG A 56 -16.96 -2.26 -14.02
C ARG A 56 -16.18 -1.01 -13.63
N ILE A 57 -16.12 -0.70 -12.33
CA ILE A 57 -15.36 0.44 -11.80
C ILE A 57 -13.87 0.29 -12.11
N GLN A 58 -13.31 -0.91 -11.96
CA GLN A 58 -11.90 -1.17 -12.27
C GLN A 58 -11.60 -1.09 -13.75
N THR A 59 -12.50 -1.60 -14.60
CA THR A 59 -12.33 -1.53 -16.05
C THR A 59 -12.32 -0.09 -16.54
N THR A 60 -13.28 0.72 -16.08
CA THR A 60 -13.33 2.14 -16.41
C THR A 60 -12.09 2.87 -15.90
N GLU A 61 -11.67 2.60 -14.66
CA GLU A 61 -10.45 3.19 -14.11
C GLU A 61 -9.20 2.81 -14.93
N LYS A 62 -9.02 1.54 -15.27
CA LYS A 62 -7.90 1.08 -16.11
C LYS A 62 -7.90 1.76 -17.47
N TRP A 63 -9.06 1.87 -18.12
CA TRP A 63 -9.19 2.56 -19.39
C TRP A 63 -8.79 4.04 -19.27
N VAL A 64 -9.26 4.74 -18.23
CA VAL A 64 -8.90 6.14 -17.96
C VAL A 64 -7.38 6.24 -17.74
N VAL A 65 -6.82 5.47 -16.81
CA VAL A 65 -5.38 5.50 -16.48
C VAL A 65 -4.52 5.21 -17.70
N ASN A 66 -4.89 4.25 -18.54
CA ASN A 66 -4.16 3.94 -19.77
C ASN A 66 -4.19 5.10 -20.76
N LYS A 67 -5.34 5.76 -20.93
CA LYS A 67 -5.47 6.94 -21.80
C LYS A 67 -4.62 8.11 -21.29
N PHE A 68 -4.63 8.37 -19.99
CA PHE A 68 -3.77 9.38 -19.37
C PHE A 68 -2.29 9.04 -19.51
N THR A 69 -1.91 7.78 -19.34
CA THR A 69 -0.53 7.30 -19.51
C THR A 69 -0.04 7.54 -20.94
N TYR A 70 -0.86 7.19 -21.94
CA TYR A 70 -0.56 7.46 -23.34
C TYR A 70 -0.34 8.96 -23.62
N LEU A 71 -1.24 9.81 -23.13
CA LEU A 71 -1.12 11.27 -23.30
C LEU A 71 0.13 11.82 -22.59
N TRP A 72 0.43 11.31 -21.40
CA TRP A 72 1.61 11.69 -20.63
C TRP A 72 2.90 11.29 -21.35
N LEU A 73 3.00 10.06 -21.87
CA LEU A 73 4.16 9.59 -22.64
C LEU A 73 4.37 10.43 -23.90
N LYS A 74 3.29 10.78 -24.61
CA LYS A 74 3.37 11.67 -25.77
C LYS A 74 3.90 13.06 -25.42
N LEU A 75 3.53 13.57 -24.24
CA LEU A 75 4.03 14.86 -23.74
C LEU A 75 5.49 14.78 -23.30
N ALA A 76 5.85 13.76 -22.53
CA ALA A 76 7.20 13.52 -22.01
C ALA A 76 8.24 13.31 -23.12
N ASN A 77 7.87 12.58 -24.17
CA ASN A 77 8.75 12.29 -25.31
C ASN A 77 8.74 13.40 -26.38
N SER A 78 8.01 14.48 -26.18
CA SER A 78 7.93 15.56 -27.17
C SER A 78 9.26 16.32 -27.25
N PRO A 79 9.82 16.55 -28.46
CA PRO A 79 11.07 17.31 -28.61
C PRO A 79 10.90 18.82 -28.36
N LYS A 80 9.65 19.30 -28.25
CA LYS A 80 9.36 20.73 -28.07
C LYS A 80 9.82 21.21 -26.69
N SER A 81 10.60 22.29 -26.65
CA SER A 81 11.23 22.81 -25.42
C SER A 81 10.23 23.22 -24.33
N TYR A 82 9.05 23.71 -24.69
CA TYR A 82 8.00 24.05 -23.73
C TYR A 82 7.43 22.80 -23.05
N ASN A 83 7.22 21.70 -23.78
CA ASN A 83 6.76 20.42 -23.22
C ASN A 83 7.78 19.85 -22.23
N GLN A 84 9.08 19.98 -22.52
CA GLN A 84 10.13 19.58 -21.60
C GLN A 84 10.15 20.41 -20.31
N LYS A 85 9.93 21.74 -20.40
CA LYS A 85 9.78 22.61 -19.21
C LYS A 85 8.58 22.22 -18.36
N ILE A 86 7.46 21.90 -19.01
CA ILE A 86 6.23 21.43 -18.36
C ILE A 86 6.47 20.13 -17.59
N VAL A 87 7.06 19.13 -18.25
CA VAL A 87 7.32 17.82 -17.64
C VAL A 87 8.24 17.98 -16.44
N LYS A 88 9.31 18.79 -16.56
CA LYS A 88 10.19 19.13 -15.44
C LYS A 88 9.44 19.79 -14.28
N TRP A 89 8.57 20.75 -14.56
CA TRP A 89 7.77 21.43 -13.53
C TRP A 89 6.80 20.48 -12.82
N VAL A 90 6.09 19.63 -13.58
CA VAL A 90 5.17 18.63 -13.01
C VAL A 90 5.93 17.61 -12.18
N ASN A 91 7.05 17.07 -12.68
CA ASN A 91 7.87 16.11 -11.94
C ASN A 91 8.39 16.74 -10.63
N LYS A 92 8.90 17.98 -10.68
CA LYS A 92 9.32 18.73 -9.48
C LYS A 92 8.18 18.90 -8.47
N THR A 93 6.94 18.99 -8.94
CA THR A 93 5.76 19.10 -8.09
C THR A 93 5.36 17.75 -7.50
N ILE A 94 5.41 16.68 -8.30
CA ILE A 94 5.17 15.29 -7.85
C ILE A 94 6.22 14.87 -6.80
N ASP A 95 7.48 15.26 -6.97
CA ASP A 95 8.56 14.99 -6.03
C ASP A 95 8.33 15.63 -4.66
N LYS A 96 7.57 16.73 -4.60
CA LYS A 96 7.19 17.38 -3.33
C LYS A 96 5.99 16.71 -2.64
N ILE A 97 5.29 15.78 -3.30
CA ILE A 97 4.15 15.09 -2.68
C ILE A 97 4.64 14.33 -1.44
N PRO A 98 4.00 14.51 -0.26
CA PRO A 98 4.36 13.80 0.97
C PRO A 98 4.29 12.29 0.78
N TRP A 99 5.32 11.58 1.22
CA TRP A 99 5.39 10.11 1.14
C TRP A 99 4.23 9.37 1.81
N PRO A 100 3.53 9.87 2.88
CA PRO A 100 2.38 9.17 3.44
C PRO A 100 1.27 8.91 2.40
N GLU A 101 1.14 9.80 1.41
CA GLU A 101 0.19 9.61 0.32
C GLU A 101 0.60 8.41 -0.55
N ALA A 102 1.89 8.29 -0.87
CA ALA A 102 2.43 7.18 -1.64
C ALA A 102 2.28 5.84 -0.91
N SER A 103 2.46 5.82 0.42
CA SER A 103 2.20 4.64 1.24
C SER A 103 0.73 4.22 1.17
N LEU A 104 -0.21 5.14 1.41
CA LEU A 104 -1.65 4.83 1.38
C LEU A 104 -2.16 4.46 -0.01
N LEU A 105 -1.55 5.00 -1.08
CA LEU A 105 -1.84 4.64 -2.46
C LEU A 105 -1.59 3.16 -2.76
N THR A 106 -0.66 2.53 -2.04
CA THR A 106 -0.35 1.10 -2.22
C THR A 106 -1.49 0.22 -1.71
N ILE A 107 -2.31 0.72 -0.78
CA ILE A 107 -3.43 -0.01 -0.19
C ILE A 107 -4.65 0.17 -1.12
N PRO A 108 -5.07 -0.88 -1.84
CA PRO A 108 -6.24 -0.77 -2.69
C PRO A 108 -7.50 -0.70 -1.83
N GLY A 109 -8.60 -0.18 -2.38
CA GLY A 109 -9.87 -0.15 -1.67
C GLY A 109 -10.44 -1.54 -1.41
N GLU A 110 -11.28 -1.68 -0.38
CA GLU A 110 -11.89 -2.97 -0.01
C GLU A 110 -12.69 -3.63 -1.17
N SER A 111 -13.23 -2.84 -2.10
CA SER A 111 -13.94 -3.36 -3.29
C SER A 111 -13.01 -3.84 -4.41
N TYR A 112 -11.72 -3.51 -4.33
CA TYR A 112 -10.72 -3.82 -5.34
C TYR A 112 -10.06 -5.19 -5.12
N ILE A 113 -9.94 -5.59 -3.87
CA ILE A 113 -9.42 -6.88 -3.45
C ILE A 113 -10.57 -7.86 -3.17
N LEU A 114 -10.38 -9.12 -3.58
CA LEU A 114 -11.24 -10.24 -3.20
C LEU A 114 -10.98 -10.65 -1.75
N LYS A 115 -12.05 -10.89 -0.99
CA LYS A 115 -11.97 -11.46 0.36
C LYS A 115 -11.65 -12.95 0.24
N ARG A 116 -10.63 -13.39 0.98
CA ARG A 116 -10.22 -14.79 1.10
C ARG A 116 -11.04 -15.45 2.19
N LEU A 117 -11.74 -16.53 1.89
CA LEU A 117 -12.53 -17.26 2.87
C LEU A 117 -11.71 -18.39 3.49
N LEU A 118 -11.82 -18.58 4.80
CA LEU A 118 -11.26 -19.77 5.46
C LEU A 118 -12.11 -20.99 5.12
N HIS A 119 -11.46 -22.12 4.87
CA HIS A 119 -12.14 -23.39 4.64
C HIS A 119 -12.51 -23.98 6.01
N ASP A 120 -13.79 -24.06 6.33
CA ASP A 120 -14.25 -24.76 7.53
C ASP A 120 -14.37 -26.25 7.21
N GLU A 121 -13.36 -27.03 7.61
CA GLU A 121 -13.30 -28.50 7.39
C GLU A 121 -14.50 -29.24 8.02
N ASN A 122 -15.13 -28.65 9.04
CA ASN A 122 -16.27 -29.23 9.76
C ASN A 122 -17.62 -29.01 9.06
N GLN A 123 -17.69 -28.26 7.95
CA GLN A 123 -18.91 -28.14 7.15
C GLN A 123 -18.90 -29.19 6.03
N SER A 124 -19.22 -30.44 6.41
CA SER A 124 -19.56 -31.47 5.45
C SER A 124 -20.81 -31.05 4.64
N ILE A 125 -20.67 -31.05 3.31
CA ILE A 125 -21.75 -30.97 2.30
C ILE A 125 -22.27 -29.53 2.03
N GLN A 126 -21.50 -28.75 1.27
CA GLN A 126 -21.97 -28.07 0.06
C GLN A 126 -20.76 -27.80 -0.84
N GLN A 127 -20.64 -28.58 -1.91
CA GLN A 127 -19.71 -28.33 -3.01
C GLN A 127 -19.88 -26.88 -3.49
N SER A 128 -18.75 -26.19 -3.73
CA SER A 128 -18.64 -24.88 -4.38
C SER A 128 -18.71 -23.59 -3.53
N THR A 129 -18.26 -23.55 -2.27
CA THR A 129 -17.93 -22.24 -1.67
C THR A 129 -16.67 -21.66 -2.34
N PRO A 130 -16.76 -20.51 -3.03
CA PRO A 130 -15.60 -19.92 -3.69
C PRO A 130 -14.57 -19.49 -2.65
N THR A 131 -13.30 -19.85 -2.84
CA THR A 131 -12.19 -19.44 -1.95
C THR A 131 -11.97 -17.92 -1.92
N HIS A 132 -12.46 -17.22 -2.96
CA HIS A 132 -12.35 -15.78 -3.12
C HIS A 132 -13.69 -15.17 -3.51
N VAL A 133 -14.14 -14.16 -2.76
CA VAL A 133 -15.42 -13.48 -3.00
C VAL A 133 -15.24 -11.97 -3.06
N THR A 134 -16.03 -11.31 -3.90
CA THR A 134 -16.10 -9.85 -3.89
C THR A 134 -16.75 -9.33 -2.61
N LYS A 135 -16.54 -8.06 -2.30
CA LYS A 135 -17.21 -7.40 -1.17
C LYS A 135 -18.75 -7.50 -1.23
N ASN A 136 -19.33 -7.45 -2.43
CA ASN A 136 -20.78 -7.52 -2.59
C ASN A 136 -21.29 -8.95 -2.44
N GLU A 137 -20.61 -9.93 -3.04
CA GLU A 137 -20.93 -11.35 -2.85
C GLU A 137 -20.87 -11.72 -1.36
N TYR A 138 -19.79 -11.35 -0.67
CA TYR A 138 -19.63 -11.61 0.77
C TYR A 138 -20.76 -11.01 1.63
N LYS A 139 -21.26 -9.83 1.28
CA LYS A 139 -22.38 -9.20 2.01
C LYS A 139 -23.66 -10.01 1.91
N ASN A 140 -23.85 -10.73 0.81
CA ASN A 140 -25.04 -11.51 0.52
C ASN A 140 -24.96 -12.96 1.02
N LEU A 141 -23.80 -13.41 1.51
CA LEU A 141 -23.63 -14.76 2.07
C LEU A 141 -24.28 -14.87 3.46
N ILE A 142 -25.07 -15.92 3.65
CA ILE A 142 -25.72 -16.29 4.90
C ILE A 142 -25.55 -17.83 5.07
N PRO A 143 -24.90 -18.32 6.14
CA PRO A 143 -24.21 -17.57 7.19
C PRO A 143 -22.95 -16.89 6.66
N LYS A 144 -22.42 -15.91 7.40
CA LYS A 144 -21.17 -15.23 7.00
C LYS A 144 -19.97 -16.12 7.28
N PRO A 145 -19.21 -16.54 6.26
CA PRO A 145 -18.01 -17.35 6.46
C PRO A 145 -16.89 -16.51 7.07
N ARG A 146 -15.96 -17.18 7.77
CA ARG A 146 -14.77 -16.52 8.33
C ARG A 146 -13.83 -16.06 7.22
N ILE A 147 -13.26 -14.87 7.37
CA ILE A 147 -12.32 -14.31 6.40
C ILE A 147 -10.89 -14.63 6.85
N GLN A 148 -10.04 -15.06 5.93
CA GLN A 148 -8.63 -15.21 6.21
C GLN A 148 -8.00 -13.85 6.53
N PRO A 149 -7.33 -13.70 7.70
CA PRO A 149 -6.71 -12.44 8.08
C PRO A 149 -5.62 -12.02 7.08
N ILE A 150 -5.39 -10.72 6.99
CA ILE A 150 -4.25 -10.16 6.27
C ILE A 150 -3.05 -10.16 7.21
N ASN A 151 -1.96 -10.79 6.78
CA ASN A 151 -0.73 -10.79 7.54
C ASN A 151 -0.06 -9.41 7.41
N VAL A 152 0.32 -8.83 8.55
CA VAL A 152 1.10 -7.61 8.66
C VAL A 152 2.50 -8.02 9.11
N TYR A 153 3.45 -7.93 8.20
CA TYR A 153 4.85 -8.27 8.44
C TYR A 153 5.62 -7.05 8.89
N PHE A 154 6.36 -7.18 9.99
CA PHE A 154 7.11 -6.09 10.58
C PHE A 154 8.44 -6.57 11.19
N PRO A 155 9.43 -5.67 11.34
CA PRO A 155 10.65 -5.97 12.07
C PRO A 155 10.43 -5.62 13.56
N LEU A 156 10.82 -6.51 14.46
CA LEU A 156 10.79 -6.23 15.88
C LEU A 156 11.99 -5.34 16.24
N THR A 157 11.73 -4.12 16.69
CA THR A 157 12.80 -3.19 17.09
C THR A 157 12.47 -2.61 18.46
N HIS A 158 13.43 -1.93 19.09
CA HIS A 158 13.19 -1.27 20.36
C HIS A 158 12.03 -0.26 20.28
N ALA A 159 11.93 0.48 19.17
CA ALA A 159 10.88 1.48 18.96
C ALA A 159 9.54 0.86 18.48
N TRP A 160 9.60 -0.22 17.69
CA TRP A 160 8.43 -0.80 17.04
C TRP A 160 8.11 -2.19 17.58
N LYS A 161 7.13 -2.22 18.50
CA LYS A 161 6.48 -3.42 19.03
C LYS A 161 5.06 -3.55 18.46
N SER A 162 4.44 -4.73 18.60
CA SER A 162 3.10 -5.03 18.12
C SER A 162 2.06 -3.94 18.45
N ASP A 163 1.96 -3.52 19.71
CA ASP A 163 0.95 -2.53 20.13
C ASP A 163 1.23 -1.13 19.56
N SER A 164 2.51 -0.73 19.54
CA SER A 164 2.94 0.55 18.96
C SER A 164 2.65 0.62 17.47
N ILE A 165 2.83 -0.49 16.74
CA ILE A 165 2.52 -0.58 15.31
C ILE A 165 1.03 -0.43 15.08
N LEU A 166 0.18 -1.13 15.83
CA LEU A 166 -1.27 -1.01 15.69
C LEU A 166 -1.75 0.43 15.99
N LYS A 167 -1.19 1.06 17.03
CA LYS A 167 -1.49 2.45 17.36
C LYS A 167 -1.10 3.41 16.23
N GLU A 168 0.14 3.31 15.72
CA GLU A 168 0.61 4.16 14.61
C GLU A 168 -0.18 3.91 13.33
N LEU A 169 -0.51 2.66 13.00
CA LEU A 169 -1.35 2.34 11.84
C LEU A 169 -2.75 2.94 11.96
N ASN A 170 -3.33 2.91 13.16
CA ASN A 170 -4.64 3.49 13.41
C ASN A 170 -4.60 5.02 13.22
N GLU A 171 -3.63 5.69 13.84
CA GLU A 171 -3.43 7.14 13.69
C GLU A 171 -3.15 7.53 12.23
N PHE A 172 -2.26 6.80 11.56
CA PHE A 172 -1.92 6.99 10.14
C PHE A 172 -3.16 6.88 9.25
N SER A 173 -4.04 5.92 9.53
CA SER A 173 -5.30 5.75 8.80
C SER A 173 -6.29 6.89 9.04
N GLU A 174 -6.44 7.37 10.27
CA GLU A 174 -7.36 8.46 10.63
C GLU A 174 -6.91 9.80 10.02
N ILE A 175 -5.61 10.11 10.13
CA ILE A 175 -5.00 11.28 9.51
C ILE A 175 -5.19 11.21 7.98
N GLY A 176 -4.97 10.04 7.38
CA GLY A 176 -5.16 9.80 5.96
C GLY A 176 -6.61 10.07 5.52
N ILE A 177 -7.58 9.50 6.23
CA ILE A 177 -9.01 9.68 5.96
C ILE A 177 -9.38 11.17 5.97
N LYS A 178 -8.99 11.91 7.02
CA LYS A 178 -9.31 13.33 7.17
C LYS A 178 -8.66 14.18 6.08
N ASN A 179 -7.36 14.05 5.90
CA ASN A 179 -6.57 14.93 5.04
C ASN A 179 -6.86 14.69 3.56
N TYR A 180 -6.84 13.43 3.11
CA TYR A 180 -6.98 13.12 1.69
C TYR A 180 -8.44 13.25 1.21
N LYS A 181 -9.44 13.07 2.09
CA LYS A 181 -10.84 13.41 1.77
C LYS A 181 -10.98 14.90 1.45
N ARG A 182 -10.47 15.78 2.33
CA ARG A 182 -10.53 17.23 2.13
C ARG A 182 -9.79 17.66 0.85
N ARG A 183 -8.56 17.15 0.64
CA ARG A 183 -7.76 17.44 -0.57
C ARG A 183 -8.47 17.01 -1.85
N THR A 184 -9.05 15.82 -1.86
CA THR A 184 -9.82 15.32 -3.01
C THR A 184 -10.95 16.28 -3.36
N LEU A 185 -11.75 16.69 -2.38
CA LEU A 185 -12.86 17.62 -2.61
C LEU A 185 -12.38 18.96 -3.17
N VAL A 186 -11.30 19.51 -2.59
CA VAL A 186 -10.70 20.76 -3.09
C VAL A 186 -10.25 20.62 -4.55
N TYR A 187 -9.54 19.55 -4.90
CA TYR A 187 -9.08 19.35 -6.28
C TYR A 187 -10.24 19.14 -7.26
N ILE A 188 -11.27 18.37 -6.88
CA ILE A 188 -12.48 18.19 -7.69
C ILE A 188 -13.16 19.54 -7.94
N SER A 189 -13.28 20.38 -6.92
CA SER A 189 -13.87 21.72 -7.07
C SER A 189 -13.04 22.61 -7.99
N LEU A 190 -11.71 22.46 -8.05
CA LEU A 190 -10.83 23.27 -8.90
C LEU A 190 -10.79 22.83 -10.38
N ILE A 191 -11.07 21.56 -10.66
CA ILE A 191 -11.08 21.01 -12.03
C ILE A 191 -11.98 21.81 -13.01
N PRO A 192 -13.26 22.11 -12.71
CA PRO A 192 -14.13 22.84 -13.65
C PRO A 192 -13.65 24.27 -13.94
N PHE A 193 -12.85 24.88 -13.06
CA PHE A 193 -12.28 26.21 -13.32
C PHE A 193 -11.08 26.17 -14.26
N THR A 194 -10.40 25.02 -14.36
CA THR A 194 -9.23 24.87 -15.21
C THR A 194 -9.58 24.26 -16.56
N LEU A 195 -10.59 23.37 -16.64
CA LEU A 195 -11.04 22.70 -17.88
C LEU A 195 -11.40 23.61 -19.08
N PRO A 196 -11.98 24.81 -18.93
CA PRO A 196 -12.39 25.66 -20.06
C PRO A 196 -11.24 26.05 -21.00
N ILE A 197 -10.00 26.02 -20.52
CA ILE A 197 -8.78 26.32 -21.30
C ILE A 197 -8.33 25.11 -22.15
N ALA A 198 -8.86 23.90 -21.92
CA ALA A 198 -8.52 22.68 -22.67
C ALA A 198 -9.11 22.61 -24.09
N LEU A 199 -10.08 23.47 -24.42
CA LEU A 199 -10.73 23.52 -25.74
C LEU A 199 -9.89 24.19 -26.83
N LEU A 200 -8.75 24.81 -26.48
CA LEU A 200 -7.83 25.42 -27.45
C LEU A 200 -6.71 24.43 -27.84
N PRO A 201 -6.56 24.08 -29.13
CA PRO A 201 -5.61 23.04 -29.59
C PRO A 201 -4.12 23.43 -29.50
N ILE A 202 -3.80 24.60 -28.95
CA ILE A 202 -2.47 25.22 -29.05
C ILE A 202 -1.61 24.91 -27.79
N VAL A 203 -2.21 24.54 -26.66
CA VAL A 203 -1.48 24.22 -25.40
C VAL A 203 -2.22 23.13 -24.60
N PRO A 204 -1.58 22.04 -24.14
CA PRO A 204 -2.22 21.12 -23.22
C PRO A 204 -2.52 21.86 -21.91
N ASN A 205 -3.76 21.79 -21.42
CA ASN A 205 -4.17 22.38 -20.15
C ASN A 205 -3.52 21.69 -18.94
N ILE A 206 -2.25 21.98 -18.70
CA ILE A 206 -1.39 21.36 -17.67
C ILE A 206 -1.96 21.54 -16.26
N PRO A 207 -2.52 22.71 -15.87
CA PRO A 207 -3.15 22.87 -14.57
C PRO A 207 -4.31 21.88 -14.36
N GLY A 208 -5.18 21.72 -15.37
CA GLY A 208 -6.30 20.78 -15.31
C GLY A 208 -5.85 19.31 -15.24
N PHE A 209 -4.87 18.92 -16.07
CA PHE A 209 -4.30 17.56 -16.03
C PHE A 209 -3.65 17.25 -14.68
N TYR A 210 -2.87 18.18 -14.15
CA TYR A 210 -2.25 18.04 -12.83
C TYR A 210 -3.32 17.93 -11.73
N LEU A 211 -4.33 18.80 -11.73
CA LEU A 211 -5.42 18.75 -10.74
C LEU A 211 -6.24 17.45 -10.83
N ALA A 212 -6.51 16.94 -12.04
CA ALA A 212 -7.17 15.65 -12.23
C ALA A 212 -6.32 14.50 -11.67
N TYR A 213 -5.02 14.47 -11.98
CA TYR A 213 -4.09 13.50 -11.40
C TYR A 213 -4.04 13.61 -9.86
N ARG A 214 -3.92 14.82 -9.32
CA ARG A 214 -3.89 15.06 -7.86
C ARG A 214 -5.19 14.67 -7.16
N SER A 215 -6.32 14.95 -7.79
CA SER A 215 -7.64 14.52 -7.34
C SER A 215 -7.69 12.99 -7.27
N TYR A 216 -7.27 12.30 -8.34
CA TYR A 216 -7.23 10.84 -8.39
C TYR A 216 -6.31 10.25 -7.30
N CYS A 217 -5.06 10.73 -7.17
CA CYS A 217 -4.14 10.24 -6.15
C CYS A 217 -4.66 10.47 -4.73
N SER A 218 -5.18 11.67 -4.45
CA SER A 218 -5.76 11.97 -3.13
C SER A 218 -6.97 11.09 -2.85
N TYR A 219 -7.82 10.85 -3.85
CA TYR A 219 -8.97 9.98 -3.71
C TYR A 219 -8.53 8.53 -3.40
N LYS A 220 -7.55 8.01 -4.14
CA LYS A 220 -7.04 6.65 -3.92
C LYS A 220 -6.37 6.50 -2.56
N ALA A 221 -5.58 7.47 -2.11
CA ALA A 221 -5.01 7.49 -0.76
C ALA A 221 -6.11 7.54 0.33
N TYR A 222 -7.19 8.31 0.12
CA TYR A 222 -8.35 8.31 1.01
C TYR A 222 -9.02 6.94 1.09
N ILE A 223 -9.23 6.28 -0.04
CA ILE A 223 -9.81 4.93 -0.10
C ILE A 223 -8.89 3.90 0.57
N GLY A 224 -7.58 3.98 0.36
CA GLY A 224 -6.59 3.14 1.01
C GLY A 224 -6.58 3.33 2.54
N ALA A 225 -6.62 4.57 3.02
CA ALA A 225 -6.70 4.88 4.45
C ALA A 225 -8.00 4.35 5.08
N LYS A 226 -9.13 4.50 4.39
CA LYS A 226 -10.42 3.93 4.83
C LYS A 226 -10.38 2.41 4.90
N HIS A 227 -9.73 1.76 3.94
CA HIS A 227 -9.58 0.30 3.96
C HIS A 227 -8.69 -0.13 5.12
N LEU A 228 -7.55 0.52 5.31
CA LEU A 228 -6.64 0.26 6.44
C LEU A 228 -7.37 0.40 7.79
N LYS A 229 -8.12 1.49 8.01
CA LYS A 229 -8.93 1.68 9.21
C LYS A 229 -9.94 0.53 9.40
N SER A 230 -10.64 0.13 8.34
CA SER A 230 -11.58 -0.99 8.40
C SER A 230 -10.94 -2.36 8.67
N LEU A 231 -9.63 -2.52 8.46
CA LEU A 231 -8.89 -3.73 8.83
C LEU A 231 -8.45 -3.70 10.29
N LEU A 232 -8.21 -2.51 10.84
CA LEU A 232 -7.78 -2.28 12.23
C LEU A 232 -8.97 -2.19 13.22
N ASP A 233 -10.16 -1.81 12.74
CA ASP A 233 -11.33 -1.66 13.60
C ASP A 233 -11.82 -3.02 14.15
N HIS A 234 -11.49 -3.28 15.42
CA HIS A 234 -11.92 -4.45 16.20
C HIS A 234 -13.44 -4.48 16.47
N GLU A 235 -14.13 -3.33 16.36
CA GLU A 235 -15.55 -3.17 16.72
C GLU A 235 -16.54 -3.49 15.58
N THR A 236 -16.10 -3.92 14.41
CA THR A 236 -17.02 -4.16 13.28
C THR A 236 -17.83 -5.46 13.42
N LYS A 237 -18.81 -5.47 14.32
CA LYS A 237 -20.05 -6.29 14.41
C LYS A 237 -19.96 -7.83 14.30
N PHE A 238 -18.77 -8.41 14.13
CA PHE A 238 -18.55 -9.84 14.06
C PHE A 238 -17.59 -10.24 15.17
N LYS A 239 -18.15 -10.73 16.28
CA LYS A 239 -17.42 -11.28 17.42
C LYS A 239 -16.33 -12.25 16.91
N GLY A 240 -15.06 -11.91 17.14
CA GLY A 240 -13.94 -12.85 17.08
C GLY A 240 -13.08 -12.90 15.80
N ASP A 241 -13.35 -12.11 14.77
CA ASP A 241 -12.60 -12.18 13.50
C ASP A 241 -11.55 -11.05 13.42
N ASN A 242 -10.39 -11.25 14.05
CA ASN A 242 -9.23 -10.36 13.86
C ASN A 242 -8.84 -10.38 12.37
N ARG A 243 -9.10 -9.28 11.65
CA ARG A 243 -8.82 -9.18 10.21
C ARG A 243 -7.34 -9.02 9.87
N ILE A 244 -6.54 -8.71 10.88
CA ILE A 244 -5.09 -8.56 10.78
C ILE A 244 -4.42 -9.58 11.70
N LYS A 245 -3.35 -10.21 11.19
CA LYS A 245 -2.43 -11.02 11.97
C LYS A 245 -1.04 -10.40 11.90
N LEU A 246 -0.49 -10.02 13.05
CA LEU A 246 0.87 -9.51 13.14
C LEU A 246 1.87 -10.67 13.04
N CYS A 247 2.84 -10.56 12.12
CA CYS A 247 3.86 -11.56 11.85
C CYS A 247 5.24 -10.93 11.91
N GLU A 248 6.07 -11.33 12.88
CA GLU A 248 7.47 -10.92 12.91
C GLU A 248 8.28 -11.66 11.84
N LEU A 249 9.23 -10.95 11.21
CA LEU A 249 10.24 -11.55 10.32
C LEU A 249 11.63 -11.43 10.93
N PRO A 250 12.21 -12.51 11.50
CA PRO A 250 13.50 -12.46 12.17
C PRO A 250 14.67 -11.97 11.30
N ASP A 251 14.69 -12.32 10.01
CA ASP A 251 15.73 -11.87 9.07
C ASP A 251 15.61 -10.37 8.78
N TYR A 252 14.38 -9.89 8.69
CA TYR A 252 14.09 -8.47 8.54
C TYR A 252 14.38 -7.67 9.83
N THR A 253 14.02 -8.22 10.99
CA THR A 253 14.41 -7.73 12.31
C THR A 253 15.93 -7.57 12.39
N SER A 254 16.69 -8.61 12.02
CA SER A 254 18.16 -8.58 12.08
C SER A 254 18.77 -7.50 11.17
N LEU A 255 18.14 -7.26 10.02
CA LEU A 255 18.58 -6.26 9.06
C LEU A 255 18.32 -4.82 9.53
N ILE A 256 17.18 -4.58 10.18
CA ILE A 256 16.79 -3.24 10.69
C ILE A 256 17.41 -2.94 12.05
N ASN A 257 17.49 -3.91 12.97
CA ASN A 257 17.91 -3.69 14.36
C ASN A 257 19.34 -3.14 14.50
N ASN A 258 20.18 -3.30 13.48
CA ASN A 258 21.53 -2.73 13.44
C ASN A 258 21.58 -1.25 13.01
N LYS A 259 20.45 -0.64 12.62
CA LYS A 259 20.42 0.70 12.02
C LYS A 259 19.24 1.53 12.54
N ALA A 260 19.54 2.68 13.15
CA ALA A 260 18.55 3.52 13.84
C ALA A 260 17.55 4.22 12.90
N ASP A 261 17.98 4.57 11.68
CA ASP A 261 17.19 5.21 10.64
C ASP A 261 17.47 4.54 9.28
N LEU A 262 16.46 4.51 8.42
CA LEU A 262 16.58 3.95 7.08
C LEU A 262 17.42 4.90 6.20
N ASN A 263 18.46 4.38 5.57
CA ASN A 263 19.32 5.06 4.58
C ASN A 263 19.32 4.33 3.23
N GLU A 264 20.05 4.86 2.25
CA GLU A 264 20.06 4.30 0.89
C GLU A 264 20.52 2.83 0.86
N SER A 265 21.62 2.49 1.52
CA SER A 265 22.12 1.11 1.60
C SER A 265 21.12 0.14 2.24
N THR A 266 20.37 0.58 3.25
CA THR A 266 19.32 -0.25 3.86
C THR A 266 18.11 -0.39 2.98
N VAL A 267 17.72 0.67 2.26
CA VAL A 267 16.58 0.57 1.35
C VAL A 267 16.87 -0.52 0.33
N ASP A 268 18.08 -0.56 -0.23
CA ASP A 268 18.50 -1.60 -1.16
C ASP A 268 18.40 -3.01 -0.57
N ALA A 269 18.96 -3.20 0.63
CA ALA A 269 18.93 -4.49 1.30
C ALA A 269 17.50 -4.92 1.72
N VAL A 270 16.64 -3.97 2.13
CA VAL A 270 15.24 -4.23 2.48
C VAL A 270 14.44 -4.63 1.25
N VAL A 271 14.55 -3.89 0.15
CA VAL A 271 13.76 -4.19 -1.05
C VAL A 271 14.20 -5.47 -1.72
N GLU A 272 15.47 -5.86 -1.58
CA GLU A 272 15.98 -7.14 -2.04
C GLU A 272 15.47 -8.30 -1.16
N LEU A 273 15.63 -8.21 0.16
CA LEU A 273 15.18 -9.25 1.10
C LEU A 273 13.68 -9.52 0.99
N LEU A 274 12.88 -8.46 0.90
CA LEU A 274 11.41 -8.54 0.90
C LEU A 274 10.81 -8.70 -0.50
N ASP A 275 11.64 -8.74 -1.55
CA ASP A 275 11.24 -8.78 -2.96
C ASP A 275 10.24 -7.66 -3.31
N ILE A 276 10.58 -6.41 -3.01
CA ILE A 276 9.70 -5.23 -3.23
C ILE A 276 10.45 -4.11 -3.95
N LYS A 277 11.19 -4.47 -4.99
CA LYS A 277 12.07 -3.58 -5.77
C LYS A 277 11.30 -2.40 -6.38
N GLU A 278 10.01 -2.57 -6.67
CA GLU A 278 9.11 -1.58 -7.24
C GLU A 278 8.92 -0.33 -6.37
N ILE A 279 9.06 -0.43 -5.04
CA ILE A 279 8.90 0.71 -4.14
C ILE A 279 10.20 1.39 -3.75
N ARG A 280 11.35 0.91 -4.23
CA ARG A 280 12.69 1.45 -3.88
C ARG A 280 12.75 2.97 -3.96
N ASN A 281 12.34 3.53 -5.09
CA ASN A 281 12.40 4.98 -5.31
C ASN A 281 11.46 5.76 -4.37
N VAL A 282 10.31 5.18 -4.04
CA VAL A 282 9.34 5.77 -3.10
C VAL A 282 9.91 5.75 -1.68
N LEU A 283 10.57 4.67 -1.29
CA LEU A 283 11.24 4.56 0.01
C LEU A 283 12.41 5.55 0.12
N LEU A 284 13.27 5.65 -0.88
CA LEU A 284 14.34 6.66 -0.90
C LEU A 284 13.79 8.08 -0.78
N LYS A 285 12.70 8.37 -1.49
CA LYS A 285 11.99 9.65 -1.36
C LYS A 285 11.48 9.86 0.07
N SER A 286 10.90 8.85 0.70
CA SER A 286 10.40 8.95 2.08
C SER A 286 11.51 9.25 3.08
N VAL A 287 12.66 8.57 2.94
CA VAL A 287 13.87 8.83 3.74
C VAL A 287 14.34 10.27 3.57
N ARG A 288 14.49 10.73 2.32
CA ARG A 288 14.92 12.12 2.02
C ARG A 288 13.99 13.14 2.65
N GLN A 289 12.67 12.95 2.52
CA GLN A 289 11.67 13.87 3.09
C GLN A 289 11.72 13.92 4.61
N GLU A 290 11.94 12.80 5.30
CA GLU A 290 12.05 12.78 6.77
C GLU A 290 13.37 13.35 7.27
N VAL A 291 14.48 13.14 6.54
CA VAL A 291 15.76 13.78 6.85
C VAL A 291 15.65 15.31 6.74
N THR A 292 15.05 15.83 5.66
CA THR A 292 14.87 17.28 5.47
C THR A 292 13.96 17.94 6.51
N LYS A 293 13.04 17.21 7.14
CA LYS A 293 12.19 17.75 8.23
C LYS A 293 12.93 17.87 9.56
N ARG A 294 14.01 17.11 9.75
CA ARG A 294 14.82 17.05 10.98
C ARG A 294 16.00 18.04 10.96
N SER A 295 16.44 18.45 9.78
CA SER A 295 17.46 19.49 9.55
C SER A 295 16.88 20.89 9.66
#